data_AF-A0AAU7BFF5-F1
#
_entry.id   AF-A0AAU7BFF5-F1
#
_cell.length_a   1.000
_cell.length_b   1.000
_cell.length_c   1.000
_cell.angle_alpha   90.00
_cell.angle_beta   90.00
_cell.angle_gamma   90.00
#
_symmetry.space_group_name_H-M   'P 1'
#
loop_
_entity.id
_entity.type
_entity.pdbx_description
1 polymer ?
#
loop_
_entity_poly.entity_id
_entity_poly.type
_entity_poly.pdbx_seq_one_letter_code
_entity_poly.pdbx_strand_id
1 'polypeptide(L)'
;MNDTTPRQAIALNYDGHQAPTLTAKGDEDLAEAILALAREHEVPIYENAELVRLLARLELGEQIPEALYLTIAEIIAFAWHLRGKVPAGFDDPRPAERDITPPLPPLPGTGQ
;
A
#
# COMPACT_ATOMS: atom_id res chain seq x y z
N MET A 1 30.04 8.82 3.92
CA MET A 1 28.88 8.39 3.11
C MET A 1 27.64 8.80 3.87
N ASN A 2 27.01 9.92 3.51
CA ASN A 2 25.73 10.30 4.08
C ASN A 2 24.85 10.68 2.89
N ASP A 3 24.09 9.70 2.42
CA ASP A 3 23.01 9.93 1.46
C ASP A 3 21.91 10.67 2.22
N THR A 4 22.06 12.00 2.30
CA THR A 4 21.11 12.88 2.99
C THR A 4 19.91 13.09 2.07
N THR A 5 19.23 12.01 1.69
CA THR A 5 17.89 12.13 1.14
C THR A 5 17.03 12.69 2.27
N PRO A 6 16.36 13.85 2.10
CA PRO A 6 15.51 14.41 3.13
C PRO A 6 14.48 13.35 3.53
N ARG A 7 14.63 12.81 4.74
CA ARG A 7 13.74 11.80 5.28
C ARG A 7 12.51 12.51 5.79
N GLN A 8 11.40 12.27 5.12
CA GLN A 8 10.09 12.69 5.56
C GLN A 8 9.29 11.42 5.89
N ALA A 9 8.55 11.47 6.99
CA ALA A 9 7.63 10.41 7.36
C ALA A 9 6.24 11.00 7.56
N ILE A 10 5.25 10.31 6.99
CA ILE A 10 3.83 10.65 7.14
C ILE A 10 3.15 9.42 7.74
N ALA A 11 2.40 9.62 8.82
CA ALA A 11 1.53 8.61 9.40
C ALA A 11 0.08 8.92 9.06
N LEU A 12 -0.63 7.88 8.61
CA LEU A 12 -2.03 7.95 8.23
C LEU A 12 -2.84 7.04 9.14
N ASN A 13 -4.03 7.49 9.53
CA ASN A 13 -5.02 6.68 10.22
C ASN A 13 -6.23 6.43 9.32
N TYR A 14 -6.77 5.22 9.37
CA TYR A 14 -7.95 4.82 8.62
C TYR A 14 -8.88 3.98 9.50
N ASP A 15 -10.11 4.48 9.68
CA ASP A 15 -11.14 3.85 10.50
C ASP A 15 -12.04 2.86 9.73
N GLY A 16 -11.79 2.58 8.44
CA GLY A 16 -12.60 1.65 7.64
C GLY A 16 -13.86 2.25 7.02
N HIS A 17 -14.30 3.41 7.49
CA HIS A 17 -15.56 4.04 7.05
C HIS A 17 -15.38 5.38 6.33
N GLN A 18 -14.37 6.16 6.72
CA GLN A 18 -14.09 7.50 6.18
C GLN A 18 -12.73 7.55 5.52
N ALA A 19 -12.48 8.62 4.78
CA ALA A 19 -11.18 8.96 4.23
C ALA A 19 -10.05 8.78 5.25
N PRO A 20 -8.89 8.22 4.84
CA PRO A 20 -7.72 8.24 5.69
C PRO A 20 -7.35 9.69 6.04
N THR A 21 -6.95 9.89 7.29
CA THR A 21 -6.57 11.21 7.82
C THR A 21 -5.10 11.22 8.18
N LEU A 22 -4.47 12.38 7.98
CA LEU A 22 -3.07 12.57 8.32
C LEU A 22 -2.94 12.82 9.83
N THR A 23 -2.40 11.85 10.55
CA THR A 23 -2.29 11.91 12.02
C THR A 23 -0.92 12.33 12.51
N ALA A 24 0.12 12.11 11.71
CA ALA A 24 1.45 12.63 11.99
C ALA A 24 2.18 12.96 10.69
N LYS A 25 3.02 13.98 10.75
CA LYS A 25 4.03 14.28 9.74
C LYS A 25 5.28 14.79 10.41
N GLY A 26 6.43 14.45 9.87
CA GLY A 26 7.70 14.91 10.38
C GLY A 26 8.81 14.83 9.35
N ASP A 27 9.84 15.63 9.60
CA ASP A 27 11.02 15.78 8.76
C ASP A 27 12.26 15.43 9.61
N GLU A 28 13.29 14.88 8.95
CA GLU A 28 14.60 14.55 9.53
C GLU A 28 14.51 13.73 10.83
N ASP A 29 14.89 14.30 11.98
CA ASP A 29 14.83 13.63 13.29
C ASP A 29 13.42 13.19 13.66
N LEU A 30 12.41 14.00 13.37
CA LEU A 30 11.02 13.66 13.68
C LEU A 30 10.52 12.52 12.80
N ALA A 31 10.98 12.47 11.54
CA ALA A 31 10.67 11.36 10.65
C ALA A 31 11.24 10.04 11.17
N GLU A 32 12.47 10.07 11.69
CA GLU A 32 13.11 8.89 12.29
C GLU A 32 12.37 8.42 13.55
N ALA A 33 11.93 9.35 14.40
CA ALA A 33 11.11 9.03 15.57
C ALA A 33 9.77 8.37 15.19
N ILE A 34 9.08 8.88 14.16
CA ILE A 34 7.84 8.29 13.64
C ILE A 34 8.09 6.87 13.12
N LEU A 35 9.17 6.66 12.37
CA LEU A 35 9.53 5.35 11.84
C LEU A 35 9.91 4.36 12.95
N ALA A 36 10.63 4.80 13.98
CA ALA A 36 10.97 3.99 15.13
C ALA A 36 9.71 3.52 15.87
N LEU A 37 8.77 4.45 16.12
CA LEU A 37 7.50 4.14 16.75
C LEU A 37 6.64 3.19 15.89
N ALA A 38 6.61 3.42 14.58
CA ALA A 38 5.93 2.53 13.64
C ALA A 38 6.48 1.10 13.69
N ARG A 39 7.80 0.93 13.77
CA ARG A 39 8.44 -0.39 13.92
C ARG A 39 8.09 -1.05 15.25
N GLU A 40 8.10 -0.29 16.34
CA GLU A 40 7.78 -0.79 17.68
C GLU A 40 6.33 -1.26 17.80
N HIS A 41 5.40 -0.57 17.15
CA HIS A 41 3.98 -0.92 17.12
C HIS A 41 3.58 -1.85 15.96
N GLU A 42 4.56 -2.43 15.26
CA GLU A 42 4.33 -3.31 14.09
C GLU A 42 3.44 -2.67 13.01
N VAL A 43 3.51 -1.34 12.87
CA VAL A 43 2.83 -0.57 11.84
C VAL A 43 3.56 -0.79 10.51
N PRO A 44 2.84 -1.09 9.42
CA PRO A 44 3.44 -1.34 8.11
C PRO A 44 4.05 -0.05 7.57
N ILE A 45 5.31 -0.15 7.14
CA ILE A 45 6.06 0.99 6.59
C ILE A 45 6.18 0.80 5.09
N TYR A 46 5.82 1.84 4.34
CA TYR A 46 5.92 1.89 2.90
C TYR A 46 6.78 3.08 2.48
N GLU A 47 7.88 2.81 1.77
CA GLU A 47 8.84 3.83 1.35
C GLU A 47 8.53 4.30 -0.07
N ASN A 48 8.02 5.52 -0.21
CA ASN A 48 7.77 6.16 -1.51
C ASN A 48 7.95 7.68 -1.42
N ALA A 49 9.04 8.19 -1.99
CA ALA A 49 9.40 9.60 -1.93
C ALA A 49 8.38 10.53 -2.61
N GLU A 50 7.79 10.10 -3.73
CA GLU A 50 6.81 10.91 -4.46
C GLU A 50 5.50 11.05 -3.67
N LEU A 51 5.01 9.94 -3.12
CA LEU A 51 3.80 9.93 -2.31
C LEU A 51 4.00 10.76 -1.03
N VAL A 52 5.14 10.59 -0.36
CA VAL A 52 5.46 11.36 0.85
C VAL A 52 5.49 12.86 0.55
N ARG A 53 6.14 13.29 -0.55
CA ARG A 53 6.15 14.72 -0.96
C ARG A 53 4.75 15.26 -1.23
N LEU A 54 3.88 14.44 -1.81
CA LEU A 54 2.51 14.84 -2.10
C LEU A 54 1.68 14.99 -0.83
N LEU A 55 1.79 14.02 0.07
CA LEU A 55 1.12 14.01 1.37
C LEU A 55 1.65 15.06 2.34
N ALA A 56 2.94 15.41 2.23
CA ALA A 56 3.56 16.47 3.03
C ALA A 56 2.93 17.85 2.79
N ARG A 57 2.22 18.04 1.67
CA ARG A 57 1.47 19.28 1.37
C ARG A 57 0.19 19.42 2.18
N LEU A 58 -0.30 18.33 2.78
CA LEU A 58 -1.52 18.32 3.59
C LEU A 58 -1.24 18.75 5.03
N GLU A 59 -2.24 19.30 5.69
CA GLU A 59 -2.15 19.69 7.10
C GLU A 59 -2.44 18.52 8.05
N LEU A 60 -1.95 18.65 9.30
CA LEU A 60 -2.20 17.65 10.34
C LEU A 60 -3.71 17.64 10.68
N GLY A 61 -4.32 16.46 10.64
CA GLY A 61 -5.77 16.28 10.83
C GLY A 61 -6.59 16.44 9.55
N GLU A 62 -5.94 16.75 8.42
CA GLU A 62 -6.61 16.88 7.14
C GLU A 62 -6.89 15.50 6.52
N GLN A 63 -8.00 15.41 5.79
CA GLN A 63 -8.33 14.21 5.03
C GLN A 63 -7.50 14.18 3.74
N ILE A 64 -7.09 12.98 3.35
CA ILE A 64 -6.37 12.77 2.09
C ILE A 64 -7.27 13.25 0.93
N PRO A 65 -6.73 13.80 -0.17
CA PRO A 65 -7.56 14.16 -1.32
C PRO A 65 -8.06 12.91 -2.05
N GLU A 66 -9.25 12.99 -2.65
CA GLU A 66 -9.91 11.87 -3.35
C GLU A 66 -9.02 11.24 -4.43
N ALA A 67 -8.20 12.06 -5.10
CA ALA A 67 -7.24 11.62 -6.11
C ALA A 67 -6.22 10.59 -5.59
N LEU A 68 -5.96 10.56 -4.27
CA LEU A 68 -5.01 9.65 -3.63
C LEU A 68 -5.69 8.55 -2.81
N TYR A 69 -7.00 8.60 -2.64
CA TYR A 69 -7.72 7.58 -1.87
C TYR A 69 -7.49 6.18 -2.41
N LEU A 70 -7.57 6.01 -3.73
CA LEU A 70 -7.38 4.70 -4.34
C LEU A 70 -5.98 4.17 -4.04
N THR A 71 -4.95 4.98 -4.24
CA THR A 71 -3.55 4.62 -3.99
C THR A 71 -3.30 4.28 -2.52
N ILE A 72 -3.83 5.08 -1.58
CA ILE A 72 -3.68 4.79 -0.14
C ILE A 72 -4.46 3.53 0.24
N ALA A 73 -5.66 3.33 -0.29
CA ALA A 73 -6.46 2.13 -0.03
C ALA A 73 -5.75 0.86 -0.52
N GLU A 74 -5.12 0.90 -1.69
CA GLU A 74 -4.31 -0.21 -2.20
C GLU A 74 -3.12 -0.52 -1.28
N ILE A 75 -2.42 0.50 -0.77
CA ILE A 75 -1.30 0.31 0.17
C ILE A 75 -1.79 -0.31 1.48
N ILE A 76 -2.90 0.18 2.04
CA ILE A 76 -3.48 -0.36 3.28
C ILE A 76 -3.94 -1.80 3.07
N ALA A 77 -4.63 -2.09 1.96
CA ALA A 77 -5.08 -3.44 1.61
C ALA A 77 -3.89 -4.39 1.46
N PHE A 78 -2.83 -3.96 0.80
CA PHE A 78 -1.59 -4.73 0.68
C PHE A 78 -0.93 -4.99 2.04
N ALA A 79 -0.88 -3.98 2.90
CA ALA A 79 -0.34 -4.11 4.24
C ALA A 79 -1.17 -5.04 5.15
N TRP A 80 -2.48 -5.12 4.93
CA TRP A 80 -3.38 -6.07 5.62
C TRP A 80 -3.19 -7.49 5.09
N HIS A 81 -3.05 -7.64 3.77
CA HIS A 81 -2.77 -8.93 3.12
C HIS A 81 -1.46 -9.54 3.61
N LEU A 82 -0.39 -8.73 3.71
CA LEU A 82 0.91 -9.15 4.27
C LEU A 82 0.81 -9.63 5.72
N ARG A 83 -0.16 -9.12 6.49
CA ARG A 83 -0.41 -9.56 7.87
C ARG A 83 -1.37 -10.75 7.97
N GLY A 84 -1.80 -11.33 6.85
CA GLY A 84 -2.70 -12.49 6.82
C GLY A 84 -4.10 -12.22 7.37
N LYS A 85 -4.45 -10.95 7.61
CA LYS A 85 -5.76 -10.51 8.09
C LYS A 85 -6.53 -9.93 6.91
N VAL A 86 -7.20 -10.80 6.17
CA VAL A 86 -8.24 -10.37 5.23
C VAL A 86 -9.44 -9.83 6.02
N PRO A 87 -10.01 -8.67 5.68
CA PRO A 87 -11.28 -8.26 6.25
C PRO A 87 -12.36 -9.28 5.86
N ALA A 88 -13.28 -9.59 6.78
CA ALA A 88 -14.41 -10.47 6.50
C ALA A 88 -15.29 -9.82 5.41
N GLY A 89 -15.10 -10.24 4.16
CA GLY A 89 -15.70 -9.61 2.98
C GLY A 89 -14.73 -9.38 1.80
N PHE A 90 -13.42 -9.62 1.96
CA PHE A 90 -12.50 -9.77 0.83
C PHE A 90 -12.75 -11.15 0.18
N ASP A 91 -13.83 -11.25 -0.58
CA ASP A 91 -13.90 -12.25 -1.65
C ASP A 91 -12.76 -11.88 -2.60
N ASP A 92 -11.80 -12.77 -2.75
CA ASP A 92 -10.74 -12.66 -3.73
C ASP A 92 -11.38 -13.04 -5.08
N PRO A 93 -11.78 -12.11 -5.96
CA PRO A 93 -11.76 -12.42 -7.37
C PRO A 93 -10.28 -12.44 -7.73
N ARG A 94 -9.56 -13.52 -7.37
CA ARG A 94 -8.48 -14.02 -8.21
C ARG A 94 -9.00 -13.81 -9.63
N PRO A 95 -8.36 -13.00 -10.48
CA PRO A 95 -8.75 -12.97 -11.87
C PRO A 95 -8.65 -14.43 -12.27
N ALA A 96 -9.81 -15.03 -12.59
CA ALA A 96 -9.92 -16.40 -13.03
C ALA A 96 -8.70 -16.66 -13.88
N GLU A 97 -7.86 -17.58 -13.41
CA GLU A 97 -6.65 -18.04 -14.05
C GLU A 97 -6.87 -17.89 -15.54
N ARG A 98 -6.23 -16.88 -16.13
CA ARG A 98 -6.27 -16.70 -17.57
C ARG A 98 -5.53 -17.91 -18.10
N ASP A 99 -6.27 -18.99 -18.29
CA ASP A 99 -5.91 -20.11 -19.12
C ASP A 99 -5.73 -19.54 -20.53
N ILE A 100 -4.55 -18.95 -20.74
CA ILE A 100 -4.05 -18.56 -22.05
C ILE A 100 -3.45 -19.77 -22.75
N THR A 101 -3.76 -20.99 -22.32
CA THR A 101 -3.40 -22.20 -23.05
C THR A 101 -4.25 -22.21 -24.32
N PRO A 102 -3.70 -21.90 -25.51
CA PRO A 102 -4.45 -22.14 -26.73
C PRO A 102 -4.79 -23.64 -26.77
N PRO A 103 -6.01 -24.04 -27.16
CA PRO A 103 -6.34 -25.44 -27.31
C PRO A 103 -5.37 -26.06 -28.32
N LEU A 104 -4.56 -27.01 -27.86
CA LEU A 104 -3.65 -27.77 -28.71
C LEU A 104 -4.48 -28.51 -29.77
N PRO A 105 -4.25 -28.29 -31.08
CA PRO A 105 -4.96 -29.04 -32.10
C PRO A 105 -4.66 -30.54 -31.93
N PRO A 106 -5.65 -31.43 -32.13
CA PRO A 106 -5.42 -32.86 -32.04
C PRO A 106 -4.39 -33.28 -33.09
N LEU A 107 -3.33 -33.93 -32.63
CA LEU A 107 -2.34 -34.56 -33.51
C LEU A 107 -3.07 -35.62 -34.35
N PRO A 108 -2.95 -35.62 -35.69
CA PRO A 108 -3.48 -36.71 -36.50
C PRO A 108 -2.78 -38.00 -36.06
N GLY A 109 -3.57 -38.94 -35.54
CA GLY A 109 -3.09 -40.25 -35.12
C GLY A 109 -2.30 -40.89 -36.25
N THR A 110 -1.08 -41.31 -35.95
CA THR A 110 -0.32 -42.21 -36.79
C THR A 110 -1.08 -43.53 -36.83
N GLY A 111 -1.93 -43.67 -37.84
CA GLY A 111 -2.48 -44.95 -38.27
C GLY A 111 -1.34 -45.79 -38.83
N GLN A 112 -1.36 -47.06 -38.44
CA GLN A 112 -0.55 -48.17 -38.91
C GLN A 112 -0.32 -48.19 -40.42
#